data_AF-A0A3V4QGB9-F1
#
_entry.id   AF-A0A3V4QGB9-F1
#
_cell.length_a   1.000
_cell.length_b   1.000
_cell.length_c   1.000
_cell.angle_alpha   90.00
_cell.angle_beta   90.00
_cell.angle_gamma   90.00
#
_symmetry.space_group_name_H-M   'P 1'
#
loop_
_entity.id
_entity.type
_entity.pdbx_description
1 polymer ?
#
loop_
_entity_poly.entity_id
_entity_poly.type
_entity_poly.pdbx_seq_one_letter_code
_entity_poly.pdbx_strand_id
1 'polypeptide(L)'
;MSQTLNNLLTLLNLEKIEEGLFRGQSEDLGLRQVFGGQVVGQALYAAKETVPEARLVHSFHSYFLRPGDSQKPIIYDVEVLRDGNSFSARRVAAIQNGKPIFYMTASFQAPEPGFEHQKTMPTAVGPEGLPSETEIAQSLAHLLPPILKEKFLCDRPLEIRPVEFHNPLKGHVAAPVRQVWIRANGTVPDDIRVHQYLLGYASDLNFLPVALQPHGIGFLEKGIQIATIDHSMWFHRPFNFNEWLLYSVESTSASSARGFVRGEFYTQDGALVASTVQEGVMRNHN
;
A
#
# COMPACT_ATOMS: atom_id res chain seq x y z
N MET A 1 -16.94 10.26 8.96
CA MET A 1 -15.86 9.26 8.78
C MET A 1 -16.41 7.88 9.07
N SER A 2 -16.15 6.89 8.21
CA SER A 2 -16.55 5.50 8.51
C SER A 2 -15.78 4.97 9.73
N GLN A 3 -16.37 4.03 10.47
CA GLN A 3 -15.71 3.41 11.62
C GLN A 3 -14.41 2.71 11.21
N THR A 4 -14.38 2.12 10.01
CA THR A 4 -13.24 1.33 9.52
C THR A 4 -12.06 2.21 9.12
N LEU A 5 -12.29 3.37 8.49
CA LEU A 5 -11.22 4.35 8.25
C LEU A 5 -10.65 4.88 9.58
N ASN A 6 -11.50 5.19 10.55
CA ASN A 6 -11.06 5.61 11.88
C ASN A 6 -10.20 4.53 12.56
N ASN A 7 -10.60 3.26 12.47
CA ASN A 7 -9.82 2.14 13.00
C ASN A 7 -8.45 2.04 12.32
N LEU A 8 -8.39 2.18 10.99
CA LEU A 8 -7.12 2.18 10.26
C LEU A 8 -6.23 3.35 10.66
N LEU A 9 -6.76 4.58 10.72
CA LEU A 9 -5.99 5.75 11.16
C LEU A 9 -5.46 5.57 12.60
N THR A 10 -6.28 5.00 13.48
CA THR A 10 -5.86 4.67 14.86
C THR A 10 -4.78 3.60 14.87
N LEU A 11 -4.88 2.57 14.01
CA LEU A 11 -3.88 1.50 13.88
C LEU A 11 -2.52 2.02 13.38
N LEU A 12 -2.55 3.01 12.48
CA LEU A 12 -1.34 3.63 11.93
C LEU A 12 -0.72 4.67 12.89
N ASN A 13 -1.50 5.20 13.83
CA ASN A 13 -1.04 6.12 14.88
C ASN A 13 -0.36 5.35 16.02
N LEU A 14 0.96 5.18 15.94
CA LEU A 14 1.70 4.28 16.82
C LEU A 14 1.79 4.77 18.27
N GLU A 15 1.85 3.82 19.21
CA GLU A 15 2.22 4.05 20.61
C GLU A 15 3.72 4.41 20.67
N LYS A 16 4.06 5.58 21.20
CA LYS A 16 5.47 5.94 21.46
C LYS A 16 5.95 5.25 22.74
N ILE A 17 7.04 4.49 22.64
CA ILE A 17 7.72 3.87 23.79
C ILE A 17 8.88 4.77 24.26
N GLU A 18 9.65 5.28 23.30
CA GLU A 18 10.82 6.17 23.50
C GLU A 18 10.98 7.06 22.25
N GLU A 19 11.91 8.01 22.27
CA GLU A 19 12.35 8.73 21.09
C GLU A 19 12.88 7.77 20.02
N GLY A 20 12.26 7.83 18.84
CA GLY A 20 12.58 6.91 17.75
C GLY A 20 12.14 5.46 17.97
N LEU A 21 11.43 5.13 19.05
CA LEU A 21 10.98 3.77 19.33
C LEU A 21 9.46 3.71 19.54
N PHE A 22 8.78 2.97 18.67
CA PHE A 22 7.32 2.91 18.61
C PHE A 22 6.79 1.48 18.63
N ARG A 23 5.54 1.30 19.05
CA ARG A 23 4.79 0.05 18.96
C ARG A 23 3.53 0.24 18.12
N GLY A 24 3.37 -0.60 17.11
CA GLY A 24 2.14 -0.73 16.32
C GLY A 24 1.39 -2.00 16.66
N GLN A 25 0.07 -1.92 16.74
CA GLN A 25 -0.77 -3.11 16.73
C GLN A 25 -0.88 -3.67 15.30
N SER A 26 -1.34 -4.90 15.17
CA SER A 26 -1.58 -5.55 13.89
C SER A 26 -3.06 -5.85 13.71
N GLU A 27 -3.53 -5.77 12.47
CA GLU A 27 -4.89 -6.15 12.09
C GLU A 27 -4.87 -7.46 11.30
N ASP A 28 -5.75 -8.39 11.67
CA ASP A 28 -5.96 -9.62 10.91
C ASP A 28 -7.01 -9.40 9.82
N LEU A 29 -6.53 -9.05 8.63
CA LEU A 29 -7.35 -8.92 7.41
C LEU A 29 -7.80 -10.26 6.82
N GLY A 30 -7.62 -11.38 7.53
CA GLY A 30 -7.88 -12.74 7.02
C GLY A 30 -6.79 -13.25 6.07
N LEU A 31 -5.65 -12.57 6.02
CA LEU A 31 -4.48 -12.97 5.25
C LEU A 31 -3.58 -13.87 6.08
N ARG A 32 -2.71 -14.63 5.41
CA ARG A 32 -1.77 -15.56 6.08
C ARG A 32 -0.73 -14.86 6.96
N GLN A 33 -0.43 -13.60 6.68
CA GLN A 33 0.59 -12.79 7.33
C GLN A 33 0.12 -11.34 7.42
N VAL A 34 0.80 -10.52 8.23
CA VAL A 34 0.56 -9.07 8.29
C VAL A 34 0.60 -8.47 6.88
N PHE A 35 -0.38 -7.61 6.58
CA PHE A 35 -0.46 -6.92 5.30
C PHE A 35 0.72 -5.96 5.11
N GLY A 36 1.37 -6.00 3.95
CA GLY A 36 2.58 -5.21 3.68
C GLY A 36 2.34 -3.71 3.81
N GLY A 37 1.21 -3.23 3.29
CA GLY A 37 0.77 -1.84 3.44
C GLY A 37 0.63 -1.38 4.90
N GLN A 38 0.27 -2.27 5.84
CA GLN A 38 0.25 -1.94 7.28
C GLN A 38 1.66 -1.60 7.76
N VAL A 39 2.64 -2.44 7.44
CA VAL A 39 4.05 -2.24 7.84
C VAL A 39 4.61 -0.97 7.21
N VAL A 40 4.28 -0.69 5.94
CA VAL A 40 4.69 0.54 5.25
C VAL A 40 4.09 1.78 5.91
N GLY A 41 2.76 1.81 6.13
CA GLY A 41 2.10 2.96 6.74
C GLY A 41 2.60 3.25 8.16
N GLN A 42 2.76 2.21 8.98
CA GLN A 42 3.29 2.33 10.33
C GLN A 42 4.78 2.76 10.34
N ALA A 43 5.61 2.22 9.45
CA ALA A 43 7.01 2.63 9.34
C ALA A 43 7.16 4.09 8.90
N LEU A 44 6.31 4.57 7.97
CA LEU A 44 6.27 5.98 7.58
C LEU A 44 5.83 6.88 8.75
N TYR A 45 4.85 6.46 9.53
CA TYR A 45 4.46 7.15 10.77
C TYR A 45 5.66 7.24 11.74
N ALA A 46 6.34 6.13 12.00
CA ALA A 46 7.49 6.12 12.91
C ALA A 46 8.60 7.05 12.41
N ALA A 47 8.91 7.01 11.11
CA ALA A 47 9.93 7.86 10.51
C ALA A 47 9.58 9.35 10.63
N LYS A 48 8.35 9.76 10.27
CA LYS A 48 7.96 11.18 10.27
C LYS A 48 7.96 11.80 11.66
N GLU A 49 7.70 11.02 12.71
CA GLU A 49 7.74 11.49 14.10
C GLU A 49 9.16 11.92 14.56
N THR A 50 10.20 11.50 13.84
CA THR A 50 11.61 11.83 14.17
C THR A 50 12.20 12.91 13.27
N VAL A 51 11.37 13.59 12.47
CA VAL A 51 11.77 14.56 11.44
C VAL A 51 11.12 15.91 11.74
N PRO A 52 11.75 17.06 11.44
CA PRO A 52 11.10 18.36 11.56
C PRO A 52 9.78 18.40 10.79
N GLU A 53 8.74 18.96 11.42
CA GLU A 53 7.37 19.00 10.88
C GLU A 53 7.26 19.53 9.44
N ALA A 54 8.10 20.50 9.07
CA ALA A 54 8.11 21.08 7.73
C ALA A 54 8.68 20.15 6.64
N ARG A 55 9.35 19.04 6.98
CA ARG A 55 9.93 18.10 6.00
C ARG A 55 8.97 16.95 5.75
N LEU A 56 8.49 16.85 4.52
CA LEU A 56 7.57 15.81 4.06
C LEU A 56 8.36 14.66 3.44
N VAL A 57 7.83 13.43 3.54
CA VAL A 57 8.46 12.28 2.85
C VAL A 57 8.35 12.50 1.35
N HIS A 58 9.45 12.33 0.62
CA HIS A 58 9.45 12.36 -0.85
C HIS A 58 9.82 11.02 -1.45
N SER A 59 10.46 10.12 -0.70
CA SER A 59 10.68 8.74 -1.14
C SER A 59 10.93 7.78 0.02
N PHE A 60 10.66 6.50 -0.22
CA PHE A 60 11.18 5.44 0.61
C PHE A 60 11.52 4.20 -0.22
N HIS A 61 12.40 3.37 0.35
CA HIS A 61 12.75 2.05 -0.14
C HIS A 61 12.66 1.06 1.00
N SER A 62 12.17 -0.15 0.73
CA SER A 62 11.97 -1.13 1.80
C SER A 62 12.15 -2.56 1.34
N TYR A 63 12.49 -3.44 2.28
CA TYR A 63 12.59 -4.88 2.08
C TYR A 63 11.82 -5.64 3.17
N PHE A 64 11.00 -6.60 2.76
CA PHE A 64 10.33 -7.56 3.62
C PHE A 64 11.22 -8.79 3.79
N LEU A 65 11.67 -9.04 5.01
CA LEU A 65 12.62 -10.11 5.33
C LEU A 65 11.92 -11.37 5.83
N ARG A 66 10.80 -11.21 6.52
CA ARG A 66 10.07 -12.30 7.19
C ARG A 66 8.57 -12.01 7.20
N PRO A 67 7.72 -13.05 7.18
CA PRO A 67 6.28 -12.87 7.35
C PRO A 67 5.99 -12.34 8.76
N GLY A 68 5.17 -11.29 8.84
CA GLY A 68 4.68 -10.76 10.12
C GLY A 68 3.55 -11.62 10.70
N ASP A 69 3.51 -11.72 12.02
CA ASP A 69 2.47 -12.38 12.80
C ASP A 69 1.40 -11.35 13.21
N SER A 70 0.18 -11.48 12.67
CA SER A 70 -0.92 -10.52 12.90
C SER A 70 -1.50 -10.58 14.31
N GLN A 71 -1.16 -11.62 15.09
CA GLN A 71 -1.58 -11.75 16.48
C GLN A 71 -0.63 -11.04 17.46
N LYS A 72 0.42 -10.39 16.96
CA LYS A 72 1.44 -9.72 17.76
C LYS A 72 1.63 -8.27 17.32
N PRO A 73 2.00 -7.38 18.25
CA PRO A 73 2.42 -6.03 17.89
C PRO A 73 3.75 -6.07 17.13
N ILE A 74 4.08 -4.95 16.50
CA ILE A 74 5.34 -4.71 15.79
C ILE A 74 6.06 -3.55 16.49
N ILE A 75 7.35 -3.71 16.77
CA ILE A 75 8.20 -2.61 17.24
C ILE A 75 8.85 -1.94 16.04
N TYR A 76 8.79 -0.62 15.99
CA TYR A 76 9.43 0.20 14.98
C TYR A 76 10.55 1.02 15.63
N ASP A 77 11.79 0.68 15.28
CA ASP A 77 13.01 1.35 15.75
C ASP A 77 13.56 2.24 14.64
N VAL A 78 13.70 3.53 14.91
CA VAL A 78 14.03 4.57 13.94
C VAL A 78 15.44 5.10 14.18
N GLU A 79 16.32 4.83 13.23
CA GLU A 79 17.69 5.33 13.16
C GLU A 79 17.74 6.65 12.36
N VAL A 80 18.33 7.68 12.96
CA VAL A 80 18.64 8.95 12.28
C VAL A 80 19.90 8.77 11.45
N LEU A 81 19.76 8.65 10.13
CA LEU A 81 20.92 8.50 9.24
C LEU A 81 21.59 9.84 8.95
N ARG A 82 20.80 10.90 8.75
CA ARG A 82 21.29 12.22 8.37
C ARG A 82 20.22 13.29 8.62
N ASP A 83 20.66 14.45 9.10
CA ASP A 83 19.95 15.72 8.98
C ASP A 83 20.86 16.74 8.30
N GLY A 84 20.63 16.99 7.02
CA GLY A 84 21.31 18.04 6.25
C GLY A 84 20.48 19.32 6.18
N ASN A 85 20.96 20.30 5.42
CA ASN A 85 20.24 21.57 5.23
C ASN A 85 18.88 21.37 4.55
N SER A 86 18.82 20.55 3.50
CA SER A 86 17.60 20.32 2.72
C SER A 86 16.90 19.00 3.04
N PHE A 87 17.67 17.94 3.37
CA PHE A 87 17.15 16.58 3.48
C PHE A 87 17.36 15.96 4.87
N SER A 88 16.37 15.19 5.31
CA SER A 88 16.47 14.25 6.44
C SER A 88 16.35 12.82 5.93
N ALA A 89 17.20 11.92 6.40
CA ALA A 89 17.12 10.50 6.10
C ALA A 89 16.91 9.70 7.40
N ARG A 90 15.98 8.75 7.36
CA ARG A 90 15.66 7.84 8.47
C ARG A 90 15.69 6.40 7.99
N ARG A 91 16.15 5.49 8.83
CA ARG A 91 15.99 4.05 8.62
C ARG A 91 15.10 3.48 9.71
N VAL A 92 14.09 2.72 9.33
CA VAL A 92 13.13 2.10 10.26
C VAL A 92 13.29 0.59 10.20
N ALA A 93 13.48 -0.02 11.36
CA ALA A 93 13.44 -1.47 11.55
C ALA A 93 12.09 -1.87 12.13
N ALA A 94 11.32 -2.69 11.43
CA ALA A 94 10.14 -3.33 11.99
C ALA A 94 10.54 -4.69 12.58
N ILE A 95 10.22 -4.92 13.85
CA ILE A 95 10.73 -6.05 14.64
C ILE A 95 9.57 -6.82 15.26
N GLN A 96 9.60 -8.14 15.10
CA GLN A 96 8.74 -9.09 15.83
C GLN A 96 9.56 -10.29 16.31
N ASN A 97 9.22 -10.81 17.49
CA ASN A 97 9.91 -11.95 18.11
C ASN A 97 11.44 -11.77 18.15
N GLY A 98 11.91 -10.54 18.41
CA GLY A 98 13.34 -10.18 18.47
C GLY A 98 14.08 -10.24 17.14
N LYS A 99 13.39 -10.30 16.00
CA LYS A 99 14.00 -10.37 14.66
C LYS A 99 13.41 -9.28 13.75
N PRO A 100 14.23 -8.64 12.90
CA PRO A 100 13.71 -7.70 11.92
C PRO A 100 12.86 -8.46 10.91
N ILE A 101 11.62 -8.01 10.71
CA ILE A 101 10.72 -8.53 9.68
C ILE A 101 10.75 -7.65 8.43
N PHE A 102 11.14 -6.38 8.58
CA PHE A 102 11.16 -5.40 7.50
C PHE A 102 12.13 -4.26 7.83
N TYR A 103 12.74 -3.69 6.79
CA TYR A 103 13.46 -2.42 6.87
C TYR A 103 12.92 -1.43 5.85
N MET A 104 12.86 -0.16 6.24
CA MET A 104 12.61 0.97 5.34
C MET A 104 13.73 2.01 5.50
N THR A 105 14.14 2.63 4.40
CA THR A 105 14.87 3.89 4.42
C THR A 105 14.02 4.94 3.73
N ALA A 106 13.71 6.02 4.45
CA ALA A 106 12.86 7.10 3.98
C ALA A 106 13.64 8.42 3.96
N SER A 107 13.38 9.23 2.93
CA SER A 107 13.98 10.54 2.73
C SER A 107 12.91 11.62 2.73
N PHE A 108 13.21 12.72 3.41
CA PHE A 108 12.29 13.82 3.68
C PHE A 108 12.93 15.14 3.26
N GLN A 109 12.10 16.05 2.74
CA GLN A 109 12.52 17.37 2.28
C GLN A 109 11.43 18.41 2.60
N ALA A 110 11.83 19.64 2.86
CA ALA A 110 10.88 20.74 2.96
C ALA A 110 10.32 21.11 1.56
N PRO A 111 9.09 21.63 1.45
CA PRO A 111 8.55 22.13 0.19
C PRO A 111 9.45 23.21 -0.42
N GLU A 112 9.73 23.09 -1.72
CA GLU A 112 10.56 24.03 -2.48
C GLU A 112 10.08 24.08 -3.94
N PRO A 113 10.00 25.27 -4.58
CA PRO A 113 9.68 25.35 -6.01
C PRO A 113 10.84 24.82 -6.86
N GLY A 114 10.55 24.28 -8.03
CA GLY A 114 11.57 23.70 -8.91
C GLY A 114 11.10 23.52 -10.35
N PHE A 115 11.82 22.69 -11.09
CA PHE A 115 11.44 22.31 -12.45
C PHE A 115 10.23 21.37 -12.43
N GLU A 116 9.24 21.66 -13.28
CA GLU A 116 8.00 20.89 -13.35
C GLU A 116 7.82 20.24 -14.71
N HIS A 117 7.62 18.92 -14.70
CA HIS A 117 7.08 18.15 -15.81
C HIS A 117 6.44 16.87 -15.25
N GLN A 118 5.59 16.22 -16.04
CA GLN A 118 5.07 14.89 -15.72
C GLN A 118 4.72 14.11 -16.98
N LYS A 119 4.63 12.80 -16.83
CA LYS A 119 3.95 11.93 -17.80
C LYS A 119 2.46 12.26 -17.83
N THR A 120 1.86 12.24 -19.02
CA THR A 120 0.40 12.38 -19.17
C THR A 120 -0.31 11.17 -18.55
N MET A 121 -1.37 11.43 -17.77
CA MET A 121 -2.21 10.37 -17.20
C MET A 121 -2.72 9.43 -18.30
N PRO A 122 -2.63 8.11 -18.13
CA PRO A 122 -3.20 7.17 -19.09
C PRO A 122 -4.73 7.30 -19.15
N THR A 123 -5.31 7.01 -20.31
CA THR A 123 -6.77 6.97 -20.43
C THR A 123 -7.34 5.89 -19.51
N ALA A 124 -8.38 6.24 -18.76
CA ALA A 124 -9.12 5.35 -17.89
C ALA A 124 -10.60 5.77 -17.90
N VAL A 125 -11.51 4.82 -17.72
CA VAL A 125 -12.91 5.14 -17.41
C VAL A 125 -12.93 5.79 -16.03
N GLY A 126 -13.72 6.86 -15.85
CA GLY A 126 -13.86 7.53 -14.56
C GLY A 126 -14.41 6.61 -13.46
N PRO A 127 -14.26 6.98 -12.17
CA PRO A 127 -14.78 6.18 -11.06
C PRO A 127 -16.31 6.10 -11.05
N GLU A 128 -17.01 7.04 -11.71
CA GLU A 128 -18.46 7.06 -11.82
C GLU A 128 -18.96 5.87 -12.67
N GLY A 129 -19.87 5.06 -12.11
CA GLY A 129 -20.45 3.91 -12.79
C GLY A 129 -19.64 2.61 -12.67
N LEU A 130 -18.44 2.63 -12.09
CA LEU A 130 -17.70 1.43 -11.74
C LEU A 130 -18.14 0.89 -10.37
N PRO A 131 -18.41 -0.42 -10.24
CA PRO A 131 -18.71 -1.02 -8.95
C PRO A 131 -17.45 -1.05 -8.07
N SER A 132 -17.63 -0.81 -6.78
CA SER A 132 -16.58 -0.97 -5.78
C SER A 132 -16.26 -2.44 -5.52
N GLU A 133 -15.05 -2.73 -5.02
CA GLU A 133 -14.68 -4.08 -4.58
C GLU A 133 -15.62 -4.61 -3.50
N THR A 134 -16.17 -3.75 -2.64
CA THR A 134 -17.16 -4.11 -1.63
C THR A 134 -18.48 -4.56 -2.28
N GLU A 135 -18.99 -3.83 -3.28
CA GLU A 135 -20.20 -4.21 -4.03
C GLU A 135 -19.98 -5.49 -4.83
N ILE A 136 -18.80 -5.65 -5.44
CA ILE A 136 -18.42 -6.88 -6.15
C ILE A 136 -18.37 -8.06 -5.16
N ALA A 137 -17.70 -7.90 -4.01
CA ALA A 137 -17.62 -8.93 -2.98
C ALA A 137 -19.00 -9.31 -2.44
N GLN A 138 -19.89 -8.33 -2.23
CA GLN A 138 -21.29 -8.55 -1.86
C GLN A 138 -22.05 -9.37 -2.92
N SER A 139 -21.87 -9.05 -4.20
CA SER A 139 -22.50 -9.80 -5.30
C SER A 139 -22.02 -11.27 -5.33
N LEU A 140 -20.77 -11.53 -4.96
CA LEU A 140 -20.16 -12.86 -4.94
C LEU A 140 -20.31 -13.58 -3.59
N ALA A 141 -20.91 -12.94 -2.58
CA ALA A 141 -20.97 -13.47 -1.21
C ALA A 141 -21.78 -14.77 -1.08
N HIS A 142 -22.64 -15.07 -2.06
CA HIS A 142 -23.37 -16.33 -2.14
C HIS A 142 -22.46 -17.54 -2.48
N LEU A 143 -21.26 -17.28 -3.02
CA LEU A 143 -20.26 -18.30 -3.36
C LEU A 143 -19.25 -18.53 -2.22
N LEU A 144 -19.21 -17.66 -1.21
CA LEU A 144 -18.26 -17.74 -0.12
C LEU A 144 -18.75 -18.69 1.00
N PRO A 145 -17.87 -19.50 1.60
CA PRO A 145 -18.21 -20.28 2.77
C PRO A 145 -18.55 -19.35 3.96
N PRO A 146 -19.48 -19.75 4.86
CA PRO A 146 -19.98 -18.88 5.94
C PRO A 146 -18.88 -18.23 6.80
N ILE A 147 -17.80 -18.96 7.08
CA ILE A 147 -16.66 -18.50 7.88
C ILE A 147 -15.92 -17.31 7.24
N LEU A 148 -15.89 -17.22 5.91
CA LEU A 148 -15.22 -16.13 5.19
C LEU A 148 -16.16 -14.97 4.88
N LYS A 149 -17.48 -15.19 4.99
CA LYS A 149 -18.50 -14.23 4.57
C LYS A 149 -18.46 -12.94 5.39
N GLU A 150 -18.32 -13.02 6.71
CA GLU A 150 -18.21 -11.82 7.57
C GLU A 150 -16.94 -11.00 7.30
N LYS A 151 -15.79 -11.65 7.09
CA LYS A 151 -14.52 -10.96 6.79
C LYS A 151 -14.49 -10.36 5.37
N PHE A 152 -15.19 -10.96 4.41
CA PHE A 152 -15.24 -10.46 3.03
C PHE A 152 -16.28 -9.34 2.82
N LEU A 153 -17.34 -9.34 3.63
CA LEU A 153 -18.41 -8.34 3.58
C LEU A 153 -18.17 -7.12 4.47
N CYS A 154 -17.07 -7.08 5.21
CA CYS A 154 -16.79 -5.97 6.11
C CYS A 154 -16.55 -4.68 5.33
N ASP A 155 -16.97 -3.57 5.93
CA ASP A 155 -16.62 -2.25 5.43
C ASP A 155 -15.09 -2.11 5.32
N ARG A 156 -14.65 -1.48 4.24
CA ARG A 156 -13.22 -1.24 4.00
C ARG A 156 -12.88 0.21 4.37
N PRO A 157 -11.66 0.47 4.91
CA PRO A 157 -11.22 1.83 5.21
C PRO A 157 -10.98 2.66 3.94
N LEU A 158 -10.78 2.00 2.80
CA LEU A 158 -10.61 2.59 1.48
C LEU A 158 -11.73 2.09 0.56
N GLU A 159 -12.24 2.98 -0.28
CA GLU A 159 -13.12 2.62 -1.37
C GLU A 159 -12.26 2.38 -2.62
N ILE A 160 -12.39 1.21 -3.23
CA ILE A 160 -11.63 0.81 -4.42
C ILE A 160 -12.61 0.42 -5.51
N ARG A 161 -12.46 0.99 -6.70
CA ARG A 161 -13.27 0.70 -7.89
C ARG A 161 -12.37 0.26 -9.05
N PRO A 162 -12.28 -1.04 -9.33
CA PRO A 162 -11.47 -1.54 -10.44
C PRO A 162 -12.10 -1.18 -11.79
N VAL A 163 -11.27 -0.78 -12.76
CA VAL A 163 -11.72 -0.65 -14.17
C VAL A 163 -12.03 -2.02 -14.75
N GLU A 164 -11.18 -3.02 -14.47
CA GLU A 164 -11.42 -4.43 -14.74
C GLU A 164 -11.25 -5.23 -13.45
N PHE A 165 -12.26 -6.02 -13.08
CA PHE A 165 -12.20 -6.88 -11.91
C PHE A 165 -11.46 -8.19 -12.23
N HIS A 166 -10.34 -8.42 -11.54
CA HIS A 166 -9.63 -9.70 -11.57
C HIS A 166 -9.93 -10.48 -10.30
N ASN A 167 -10.73 -11.55 -10.42
CA ASN A 167 -11.14 -12.35 -9.27
C ASN A 167 -9.92 -13.06 -8.64
N PRO A 168 -9.58 -12.78 -7.37
CA PRO A 168 -8.39 -13.36 -6.75
C PRO A 168 -8.50 -14.87 -6.51
N LEU A 169 -9.72 -15.42 -6.50
CA LEU A 169 -10.00 -16.85 -6.31
C LEU A 169 -10.03 -17.64 -7.62
N LYS A 170 -10.07 -16.95 -8.76
CA LYS A 170 -10.13 -17.57 -10.09
C LYS A 170 -9.63 -16.57 -11.14
N GLY A 171 -8.35 -16.67 -11.48
CA GLY A 171 -7.72 -15.84 -12.49
C GLY A 171 -8.25 -16.11 -13.89
N HIS A 172 -8.03 -15.14 -14.77
CA HIS A 172 -8.21 -15.26 -16.22
C HIS A 172 -7.02 -14.60 -16.91
N VAL A 173 -6.67 -15.09 -18.10
CA VAL A 173 -5.54 -14.53 -18.86
C VAL A 173 -5.91 -13.12 -19.31
N ALA A 174 -5.05 -12.16 -18.98
CA ALA A 174 -5.16 -10.76 -19.36
C ALA A 174 -3.78 -10.13 -19.58
N ALA A 175 -3.74 -8.96 -20.21
CA ALA A 175 -2.52 -8.17 -20.30
C ALA A 175 -2.01 -7.82 -18.90
N PRO A 176 -0.68 -7.62 -18.69
CA PRO A 176 -0.10 -7.31 -17.38
C PRO A 176 -0.31 -5.84 -16.98
N VAL A 177 -1.54 -5.33 -17.08
CA VAL A 177 -1.89 -3.95 -16.73
C VAL A 177 -3.16 -3.94 -15.88
N ARG A 178 -3.26 -3.00 -14.94
CA ARG A 178 -4.46 -2.82 -14.11
C ARG A 178 -4.64 -1.36 -13.77
N GLN A 179 -5.89 -0.93 -13.75
CA GLN A 179 -6.30 0.39 -13.30
C GLN A 179 -7.37 0.23 -12.23
N VAL A 180 -7.18 0.88 -11.09
CA VAL A 180 -8.19 0.97 -10.02
C VAL A 180 -8.29 2.41 -9.55
N TRP A 181 -9.50 2.88 -9.29
CA TRP A 181 -9.71 4.13 -8.56
C TRP A 181 -9.73 3.83 -7.07
N ILE A 182 -9.08 4.69 -6.28
CA ILE A 182 -8.97 4.53 -4.84
C ILE A 182 -9.16 5.88 -4.13
N ARG A 183 -9.90 5.86 -3.03
CA ARG A 183 -10.01 6.99 -2.09
C ARG A 183 -10.23 6.48 -0.67
N ALA A 184 -10.03 7.34 0.31
CA ALA A 184 -10.43 7.05 1.68
C ALA A 184 -11.96 6.90 1.78
N ASN A 185 -12.43 5.87 2.48
CA ASN A 185 -13.85 5.69 2.78
C ASN A 185 -14.21 6.50 4.03
N GLY A 186 -14.27 7.82 3.90
CA GLY A 186 -14.52 8.73 5.02
C GLY A 186 -13.79 10.05 4.86
N THR A 187 -13.35 10.63 5.99
CA THR A 187 -12.67 11.93 6.00
C THR A 187 -11.32 11.77 6.68
N VAL A 188 -10.25 11.84 5.90
CA VAL A 188 -8.87 11.91 6.39
C VAL A 188 -8.62 13.31 6.97
N PRO A 189 -7.94 13.44 8.12
CA PRO A 189 -7.53 14.73 8.67
C PRO A 189 -6.74 15.58 7.67
N ASP A 190 -6.89 16.90 7.77
CA ASP A 190 -6.19 17.90 6.93
C ASP A 190 -4.72 18.04 7.34
N ASP A 191 -3.97 16.94 7.19
CA ASP A 191 -2.53 16.85 7.39
C ASP A 191 -1.95 15.95 6.29
N ILE A 192 -1.21 16.54 5.35
CA ILE A 192 -0.61 15.84 4.22
C ILE A 192 0.23 14.64 4.65
N ARG A 193 0.85 14.66 5.84
CA ARG A 193 1.65 13.54 6.35
C ARG A 193 0.77 12.31 6.61
N VAL A 194 -0.49 12.51 7.03
CA VAL A 194 -1.50 11.45 7.19
C VAL A 194 -1.88 10.86 5.85
N HIS A 195 -2.15 11.72 4.87
CA HIS A 195 -2.42 11.28 3.50
C HIS A 195 -1.25 10.46 2.92
N GLN A 196 0.01 10.88 3.16
CA GLN A 196 1.21 10.20 2.65
C GLN A 196 1.36 8.78 3.19
N TYR A 197 1.26 8.56 4.51
CA TYR A 197 1.38 7.19 5.04
C TYR A 197 0.15 6.34 4.74
N LEU A 198 -1.03 6.94 4.57
CA LEU A 198 -2.24 6.23 4.16
C LEU A 198 -2.18 5.82 2.68
N LEU A 199 -1.60 6.65 1.81
CA LEU A 199 -1.29 6.27 0.43
C LEU A 199 -0.17 5.22 0.39
N GLY A 200 0.82 5.30 1.28
CA GLY A 200 1.80 4.24 1.51
C GLY A 200 1.15 2.89 1.84
N TYR A 201 0.16 2.88 2.73
CA TYR A 201 -0.66 1.69 3.00
C TYR A 201 -1.41 1.21 1.75
N ALA A 202 -2.05 2.13 1.03
CA ALA A 202 -2.86 1.82 -0.14
C ALA A 202 -2.04 1.29 -1.33
N SER A 203 -0.76 1.68 -1.43
CA SER A 203 0.12 1.35 -2.55
C SER A 203 0.43 -0.15 -2.71
N ASP A 204 0.24 -0.94 -1.66
CA ASP A 204 0.41 -2.41 -1.69
C ASP A 204 -0.89 -3.15 -2.07
N LEU A 205 -2.01 -2.43 -2.26
CA LEU A 205 -3.27 -2.98 -2.76
C LEU A 205 -3.30 -2.98 -4.29
N ASN A 206 -3.88 -4.03 -4.89
CA ASN A 206 -4.01 -4.17 -6.35
C ASN A 206 -2.68 -4.07 -7.13
N PHE A 207 -1.54 -4.34 -6.48
CA PHE A 207 -0.21 -4.09 -7.05
C PHE A 207 0.47 -5.36 -7.60
N LEU A 208 1.15 -6.13 -6.75
CA LEU A 208 1.88 -7.34 -7.16
C LEU A 208 1.04 -8.39 -7.91
N PRO A 209 -0.26 -8.61 -7.59
CA PRO A 209 -1.09 -9.56 -8.35
C PRO A 209 -1.19 -9.29 -9.86
N VAL A 210 -0.87 -8.09 -10.34
CA VAL A 210 -0.87 -7.76 -11.77
C VAL A 210 0.13 -8.63 -12.54
N ALA A 211 1.24 -9.03 -11.92
CA ALA A 211 2.22 -9.91 -12.53
C ALA A 211 1.70 -11.35 -12.78
N LEU A 212 0.59 -11.75 -12.15
CA LEU A 212 -0.06 -13.03 -12.40
C LEU A 212 -1.04 -13.00 -13.59
N GLN A 213 -1.45 -11.82 -14.07
CA GLN A 213 -2.48 -11.67 -15.11
C GLN A 213 -2.13 -12.38 -16.43
N PRO A 214 -0.89 -12.29 -16.97
CA PRO A 214 -0.53 -13.02 -18.19
C PRO A 214 -0.63 -14.54 -18.07
N HIS A 215 -0.61 -15.05 -16.84
CA HIS A 215 -0.63 -16.47 -16.51
C HIS A 215 -2.06 -16.97 -16.19
N GLY A 216 -3.02 -16.06 -16.08
CA GLY A 216 -4.41 -16.39 -15.75
C GLY A 216 -4.62 -16.97 -14.36
N ILE A 217 -3.79 -16.55 -13.40
CA ILE A 217 -3.79 -17.09 -12.03
C ILE A 217 -4.25 -16.01 -11.04
N GLY A 218 -5.22 -16.37 -10.19
CA GLY A 218 -5.62 -15.58 -9.03
C GLY A 218 -4.69 -15.80 -7.84
N PHE A 219 -4.35 -14.74 -7.10
CA PHE A 219 -3.36 -14.83 -6.03
C PHE A 219 -3.83 -15.60 -4.77
N LEU A 220 -5.13 -15.87 -4.65
CA LEU A 220 -5.71 -16.70 -3.59
C LEU A 220 -6.05 -18.13 -4.07
N GLU A 221 -5.67 -18.51 -5.29
CA GLU A 221 -5.83 -19.88 -5.77
C GLU A 221 -4.95 -20.86 -4.98
N LYS A 222 -5.44 -22.10 -4.84
CA LYS A 222 -4.73 -23.16 -4.12
C LYS A 222 -3.37 -23.42 -4.78
N GLY A 223 -2.33 -23.56 -3.97
CA GLY A 223 -0.96 -23.82 -4.44
C GLY A 223 -0.20 -22.57 -4.90
N ILE A 224 -0.87 -21.42 -5.01
CA ILE A 224 -0.22 -20.16 -5.37
C ILE A 224 0.38 -19.52 -4.12
N GLN A 225 1.64 -19.11 -4.25
CA GLN A 225 2.34 -18.33 -3.24
C GLN A 225 2.83 -17.04 -3.88
N ILE A 226 2.34 -15.92 -3.34
CA ILE A 226 2.83 -14.59 -3.66
C ILE A 226 3.27 -13.89 -2.37
N ALA A 227 4.42 -13.22 -2.39
CA ALA A 227 4.91 -12.46 -1.24
C ALA A 227 5.84 -11.34 -1.69
N THR A 228 5.63 -10.13 -1.18
CA THR A 228 6.48 -8.98 -1.44
C THR A 228 7.92 -9.24 -0.96
N ILE A 229 8.90 -8.86 -1.78
CA ILE A 229 10.33 -8.86 -1.43
C ILE A 229 10.73 -7.43 -1.04
N ASP A 230 10.43 -6.47 -1.89
CA ASP A 230 10.73 -5.06 -1.72
C ASP A 230 9.58 -4.17 -2.17
N HIS A 231 9.50 -2.97 -1.60
CA HIS A 231 8.53 -1.96 -2.01
C HIS A 231 9.14 -0.58 -1.91
N SER A 232 9.03 0.21 -2.98
CA SER A 232 9.57 1.56 -3.06
C SER A 232 8.52 2.52 -3.59
N MET A 233 8.55 3.75 -3.09
CA MET A 233 7.61 4.79 -3.50
C MET A 233 8.29 6.15 -3.53
N TRP A 234 7.84 7.00 -4.45
CA TRP A 234 8.23 8.40 -4.57
C TRP A 234 6.97 9.26 -4.58
N PHE A 235 6.93 10.26 -3.71
CA PHE A 235 5.87 11.24 -3.62
C PHE A 235 6.31 12.49 -4.38
N HIS A 236 5.61 12.81 -5.46
CA HIS A 236 5.99 13.89 -6.38
C HIS A 236 5.24 15.18 -6.07
N ARG A 237 3.95 15.08 -5.72
CA ARG A 237 3.04 16.22 -5.55
C ARG A 237 2.13 16.03 -4.34
N PRO A 238 1.66 17.12 -3.70
CA PRO A 238 0.63 17.04 -2.68
C PRO A 238 -0.68 16.52 -3.28
N PHE A 239 -1.51 15.90 -2.44
CA PHE A 239 -2.78 15.30 -2.85
C PHE A 239 -3.75 15.24 -1.68
N ASN A 240 -5.04 15.16 -1.99
CA ASN A 240 -6.10 14.94 -1.02
C ASN A 240 -6.66 13.52 -1.19
N PHE A 241 -6.35 12.61 -0.26
CA PHE A 241 -6.81 11.22 -0.34
C PHE A 241 -8.30 11.01 0.01
N ASN A 242 -9.02 12.09 0.34
CA ASN A 242 -10.49 12.08 0.35
C ASN A 242 -11.06 12.08 -1.08
N GLU A 243 -10.28 12.52 -2.06
CA GLU A 243 -10.62 12.54 -3.47
C GLU A 243 -10.08 11.29 -4.17
N TRP A 244 -10.60 11.02 -5.37
CA TRP A 244 -10.21 9.87 -6.16
C TRP A 244 -8.79 10.01 -6.71
N LEU A 245 -8.00 8.96 -6.51
CA LEU A 245 -6.75 8.73 -7.23
C LEU A 245 -6.90 7.50 -8.12
N LEU A 246 -6.45 7.60 -9.36
CA LEU A 246 -6.23 6.46 -10.24
C LEU A 246 -4.89 5.81 -9.88
N TYR A 247 -4.90 4.54 -9.53
CA TYR A 247 -3.70 3.72 -9.46
C TYR A 247 -3.54 2.91 -10.74
N SER A 248 -2.59 3.31 -11.57
CA SER A 248 -2.26 2.66 -12.85
C SER A 248 -1.03 1.79 -12.67
N VAL A 249 -1.20 0.48 -12.80
CA VAL A 249 -0.17 -0.54 -12.54
C VAL A 249 0.13 -1.33 -13.81
N GLU A 250 1.40 -1.67 -14.00
CA GLU A 250 1.85 -2.62 -15.00
C GLU A 250 2.84 -3.63 -14.42
N SER A 251 2.87 -4.85 -14.97
CA SER A 251 3.97 -5.79 -14.77
C SER A 251 4.81 -5.89 -16.04
N THR A 252 6.05 -5.42 -15.98
CA THR A 252 6.94 -5.40 -17.15
C THR A 252 7.76 -6.68 -17.30
N SER A 253 7.83 -7.52 -16.26
CA SER A 253 8.57 -8.78 -16.28
C SER A 253 8.12 -9.74 -15.17
N ALA A 254 8.14 -11.03 -15.47
CA ALA A 254 8.05 -12.11 -14.50
C ALA A 254 9.03 -13.23 -14.90
N SER A 255 9.93 -13.60 -14.00
CA SER A 255 10.95 -14.63 -14.27
C SER A 255 11.54 -15.18 -12.97
N SER A 256 12.08 -16.39 -13.00
CA SER A 256 12.80 -17.00 -11.87
C SER A 256 12.02 -16.98 -10.54
N ALA A 257 10.74 -17.33 -10.60
CA ALA A 257 9.81 -17.32 -9.47
C ALA A 257 9.63 -15.94 -8.81
N ARG A 258 9.75 -14.87 -9.60
CA ARG A 258 9.51 -13.48 -9.19
C ARG A 258 8.64 -12.76 -10.22
N GLY A 259 7.84 -11.81 -9.75
CA GLY A 259 7.09 -10.87 -10.56
C GLY A 259 7.46 -9.44 -10.20
N PHE A 260 7.60 -8.59 -11.22
CA PHE A 260 7.96 -7.20 -11.06
C PHE A 260 6.81 -6.30 -11.52
N VAL A 261 6.45 -5.31 -10.71
CA VAL A 261 5.39 -4.35 -10.99
C VAL A 261 5.85 -2.92 -10.78
N ARG A 262 5.28 -2.01 -11.57
CA ARG A 262 5.42 -0.55 -11.44
C ARG A 262 4.04 0.08 -11.40
N GLY A 263 3.88 1.12 -10.60
CA GLY A 263 2.61 1.80 -10.41
C GLY A 263 2.76 3.31 -10.39
N GLU A 264 1.70 4.00 -10.76
CA GLU A 264 1.61 5.46 -10.80
C GLU A 264 0.24 5.88 -10.26
N PHE A 265 0.24 6.86 -9.35
CA PHE A 265 -0.97 7.47 -8.81
C PHE A 265 -1.25 8.80 -9.50
N TYR A 266 -2.45 8.97 -10.04
CA TYR A 266 -2.90 10.21 -10.65
C TYR A 266 -4.17 10.73 -9.97
N THR A 267 -4.30 12.03 -9.82
CA THR A 267 -5.60 12.65 -9.52
C THR A 267 -6.56 12.53 -10.71
N GLN A 268 -7.86 12.73 -10.50
CA GLN A 268 -8.85 12.65 -11.57
C GLN A 268 -8.66 13.72 -12.67
N ASP A 269 -8.04 14.86 -12.35
CA ASP A 269 -7.62 15.90 -13.30
C ASP A 269 -6.25 15.63 -13.96
N GLY A 270 -5.58 14.53 -13.59
CA GLY A 270 -4.40 14.00 -14.28
C GLY A 270 -3.05 14.37 -13.70
N ALA A 271 -2.99 14.98 -12.50
CA ALA A 271 -1.71 15.27 -11.84
C ALA A 271 -1.04 13.97 -11.34
N LEU A 272 0.24 13.76 -11.70
CA LEU A 272 1.01 12.60 -11.23
C LEU A 272 1.46 12.84 -9.78
N VAL A 273 0.85 12.13 -8.84
CA VAL A 273 1.02 12.29 -7.40
C VAL A 273 2.20 11.49 -6.87
N ALA A 274 2.30 10.23 -7.27
CA ALA A 274 3.32 9.31 -6.78
C ALA A 274 3.62 8.18 -7.77
N SER A 275 4.78 7.55 -7.61
CA SER A 275 5.18 6.34 -8.35
C SER A 275 5.62 5.25 -7.39
N THR A 276 5.39 3.99 -7.75
CA THR A 276 5.69 2.81 -6.94
C THR A 276 6.41 1.73 -7.75
N VAL A 277 7.23 0.94 -7.08
CA VAL A 277 7.91 -0.24 -7.64
C VAL A 277 7.94 -1.34 -6.59
N GLN A 278 7.69 -2.58 -7.00
CA GLN A 278 7.71 -3.75 -6.13
C GLN A 278 8.11 -5.01 -6.92
N GLU A 279 9.06 -5.79 -6.40
CA GLU A 279 9.25 -7.18 -6.79
C GLU A 279 8.70 -8.10 -5.69
N GLY A 280 8.17 -9.25 -6.09
CA GLY A 280 7.71 -10.25 -5.16
C GLY A 280 7.98 -11.66 -5.63
N VAL A 281 8.09 -12.59 -4.68
CA VAL A 281 8.06 -14.03 -4.95
C VAL A 281 6.73 -14.37 -5.60
N MET A 282 6.79 -15.16 -6.68
CA MET A 282 5.64 -15.76 -7.35
C MET A 282 5.93 -17.23 -7.62
N ARG A 283 5.20 -18.13 -6.95
CA ARG A 283 5.38 -19.58 -7.09
C ARG A 283 4.03 -20.27 -7.27
N ASN A 284 4.03 -21.30 -8.09
CA ASN A 284 2.94 -22.26 -8.23
C ASN A 284 3.45 -23.61 -7.71
N HIS A 285 2.86 -24.11 -6.63
CA HIS A 285 3.22 -25.37 -5.97
C HIS A 285 2.30 -26.54 -6.32
N ASN A 286 1.41 -26.35 -7.30
CA ASN A 286 0.64 -27.45 -7.88
C ASN A 286 1.48 -28.29 -8.83
#